data_AF-A0A965ZU45-F1
#
_entry.id   AF-A0A965ZU45-F1
#
_cell.length_a   1.000
_cell.length_b   1.000
_cell.length_c   1.000
_cell.angle_alpha   90.00
_cell.angle_beta   90.00
_cell.angle_gamma   90.00
#
_symmetry.space_group_name_H-M   'P 1'
#
loop_
_entity.id
_entity.type
_entity.pdbx_description
1 polymer ?
#
loop_
_entity_poly.entity_id
_entity_poly.type
_entity_poly.pdbx_seq_one_letter_code
_entity_poly.pdbx_strand_id
1 'polypeptide(L)'
;MSDNGDLEETGQTLDVGALIHSSAGIISLVLGGLMYFYGWAQPIFAGLMILSAVSAIVISWRSDAWVPGHWLAMLPIIGIAIGYSLADWGFTLAYVCLWIAFLHFVIRGVQALRESKTSI
;
A
#
# COMPACT_ATOMS: atom_id res chain seq x y z
N MET A 1 -46.75 -15.59 -15.15
CA MET A 1 -47.15 -14.47 -14.27
C MET A 1 -46.06 -14.34 -13.24
N SER A 2 -45.31 -13.25 -13.31
CA SER A 2 -44.05 -12.97 -12.62
C SER A 2 -44.20 -12.97 -11.09
N ASP A 3 -43.11 -13.32 -10.40
CA ASP A 3 -42.57 -12.39 -9.41
C ASP A 3 -41.04 -12.47 -9.45
N ASN A 4 -40.45 -11.34 -9.78
CA ASN A 4 -39.01 -11.15 -9.85
C ASN A 4 -38.52 -10.96 -8.42
N GLY A 5 -37.71 -11.90 -7.93
CA GLY A 5 -36.81 -11.64 -6.83
C GLY A 5 -35.64 -10.78 -7.31
N ASP A 6 -35.95 -9.56 -7.75
CA ASP A 6 -34.99 -8.48 -7.89
C ASP A 6 -34.39 -8.24 -6.50
N LEU A 7 -33.26 -8.89 -6.23
CA LEU A 7 -32.31 -8.42 -5.24
C LEU A 7 -31.66 -7.16 -5.84
N GLU A 8 -32.43 -6.08 -5.78
CA GLU A 8 -32.01 -4.72 -6.10
C GLU A 8 -30.70 -4.41 -5.38
N GLU A 9 -29.67 -4.22 -6.21
CA GLU A 9 -28.46 -3.48 -5.92
C GLU A 9 -28.76 -2.19 -5.13
N THR A 10 -28.50 -2.16 -3.83
CA THR A 10 -28.36 -0.87 -3.13
C THR A 10 -27.47 -1.00 -1.88
N GLY A 11 -26.27 -0.41 -1.95
CA GLY A 11 -25.55 0.02 -0.75
C GLY A 11 -24.09 -0.42 -0.65
N GLN A 12 -23.17 0.49 -0.98
CA GLN A 12 -21.75 0.45 -0.60
C GLN A 12 -20.94 -0.75 -1.11
N THR A 13 -20.66 -0.80 -2.41
CA THR A 13 -19.33 -1.22 -2.85
C THR A 13 -18.32 -0.12 -2.47
N LEU A 14 -18.23 0.21 -1.17
CA LEU A 14 -17.00 0.84 -0.69
C LEU A 14 -15.91 -0.12 -1.13
N ASP A 15 -14.97 0.39 -1.93
CA ASP A 15 -13.87 -0.39 -2.48
C ASP A 15 -13.12 -1.05 -1.31
N VAL A 16 -13.53 -2.26 -0.95
CA VAL A 16 -13.05 -3.00 0.22
C VAL A 16 -11.54 -3.20 0.08
N GLY A 17 -11.08 -3.34 -1.17
CA GLY A 17 -9.67 -3.35 -1.52
C GLY A 17 -8.98 -2.04 -1.14
N ALA A 18 -9.53 -0.88 -1.51
CA ALA A 18 -8.98 0.42 -1.11
C ALA A 18 -9.00 0.66 0.41
N LEU A 19 -10.03 0.19 1.12
CA LEU A 19 -10.12 0.29 2.58
C LEU A 19 -9.05 -0.59 3.26
N ILE A 20 -8.88 -1.83 2.80
CA ILE A 20 -7.84 -2.73 3.32
C ILE A 20 -6.45 -2.20 2.98
N HIS A 21 -6.25 -1.68 1.77
CA HIS A 21 -4.97 -1.11 1.35
C HIS A 21 -4.59 0.15 2.16
N SER A 22 -5.55 1.07 2.36
CA SER A 22 -5.32 2.28 3.15
C SER A 22 -5.10 1.98 4.63
N SER A 23 -5.86 1.04 5.21
CA SER A 23 -5.65 0.59 6.60
C SER A 23 -4.30 -0.10 6.78
N ALA A 24 -3.90 -0.99 5.87
CA ALA A 24 -2.58 -1.62 5.88
C ALA A 24 -1.43 -0.60 5.75
N GLY A 25 -1.62 0.44 4.94
CA GLY A 25 -0.68 1.57 4.81
C GLY A 25 -0.52 2.36 6.11
N ILE A 26 -1.63 2.70 6.78
CA ILE A 26 -1.62 3.41 8.07
C ILE A 26 -0.96 2.56 9.16
N ILE A 27 -1.31 1.27 9.24
CA ILE A 27 -0.70 0.34 10.20
C ILE A 27 0.81 0.26 9.98
N SER A 28 1.25 0.19 8.72
CA SER A 28 2.68 0.17 8.37
C SER A 28 3.38 1.48 8.74
N LEU A 29 2.73 2.64 8.60
CA LEU A 29 3.28 3.94 9.01
C LEU A 29 3.43 4.05 10.53
N VAL A 30 2.43 3.57 11.28
CA VAL A 30 2.47 3.53 12.74
C VAL A 30 3.59 2.60 13.21
N LEU A 31 3.68 1.38 12.66
CA LEU A 31 4.74 0.42 12.99
C LEU A 31 6.14 0.93 12.62
N GLY A 32 6.27 1.60 11.48
CA GLY A 32 7.53 2.23 11.08
C GLY A 32 7.94 3.39 12.00
N GLY A 33 6.98 4.15 12.53
CA GLY A 33 7.29 5.13 13.59
C GLY A 33 7.63 4.45 14.93
N LEU A 34 6.94 3.35 15.24
CA LEU A 34 7.11 2.60 16.47
C LEU A 34 8.47 1.90 16.55
N MET A 35 9.11 1.60 15.42
CA MET A 35 10.44 0.97 15.38
C MET A 35 11.52 1.81 16.07
N TYR A 36 11.36 3.14 16.12
CA TYR A 36 12.32 4.02 16.81
C TYR A 36 12.26 3.92 18.34
N PHE A 37 11.14 3.40 18.88
CA PHE A 37 10.93 3.24 20.32
C PHE A 37 10.94 1.78 20.76
N TYR A 38 10.64 0.84 19.85
CA TYR A 38 10.47 -0.56 20.16
C TYR A 38 11.12 -1.47 19.11
N GLY A 39 12.13 -2.24 19.53
CA GLY A 39 12.87 -3.16 18.64
C GLY A 39 12.04 -4.31 18.05
N TRP A 40 10.90 -4.66 18.65
CA TRP A 40 10.00 -5.68 18.11
C TRP A 40 9.16 -5.18 16.92
N ALA A 41 8.99 -3.87 16.76
CA ALA A 41 8.22 -3.29 15.66
C ALA A 41 8.99 -3.35 14.33
N GLN A 42 10.33 -3.32 14.38
CA GLN A 42 11.21 -3.41 13.21
C GLN A 42 10.99 -4.69 12.37
N PRO A 43 11.02 -5.92 12.92
CA PRO A 43 10.79 -7.13 12.12
C PRO A 43 9.35 -7.21 11.58
N ILE A 44 8.36 -6.67 12.29
CA ILE A 44 6.96 -6.65 11.81
C ILE A 44 6.83 -5.66 10.65
N PHE A 45 7.40 -4.46 10.77
CA PHE A 45 7.45 -3.47 9.70
C PHE A 45 8.14 -4.04 8.44
N ALA A 46 9.31 -4.67 8.62
CA ALA A 46 10.04 -5.28 7.52
C ALA A 46 9.21 -6.39 6.84
N GLY A 47 8.54 -7.24 7.63
CA GLY A 47 7.64 -8.27 7.13
C GLY A 47 6.49 -7.70 6.29
N LEU A 48 5.84 -6.62 6.74
CA LEU A 48 4.75 -5.97 6.01
C LEU A 48 5.21 -5.36 4.68
N MET A 49 6.40 -4.77 4.65
CA MET A 49 7.00 -4.22 3.42
C MET A 49 7.37 -5.32 2.43
N ILE A 50 7.94 -6.43 2.90
CA ILE A 50 8.23 -7.60 2.05
C ILE A 50 6.93 -8.17 1.50
N LEU A 51 5.91 -8.36 2.34
CA LEU A 51 4.61 -8.86 1.91
C LEU A 51 4.00 -7.95 0.83
N SER A 52 4.03 -6.63 1.03
CA SER A 52 3.52 -5.65 0.07
C SER A 52 4.24 -5.74 -1.28
N ALA A 53 5.56 -5.90 -1.27
CA ALA A 53 6.35 -6.02 -2.50
C ALA A 53 6.11 -7.35 -3.21
N VAL A 54 5.99 -8.47 -2.48
CA VAL A 54 5.64 -9.77 -3.06
C VAL A 54 4.26 -9.69 -3.71
N SER A 55 3.28 -9.09 -3.04
CA SER A 55 1.95 -8.86 -3.62
C SER A 55 2.04 -8.03 -4.91
N ALA A 56 2.85 -6.97 -4.93
CA ALA A 56 3.06 -6.16 -6.13
C ALA A 56 3.71 -6.95 -7.28
N ILE A 57 4.72 -7.78 -6.98
CA ILE A 57 5.39 -8.65 -7.97
C ILE A 57 4.39 -9.66 -8.55
N VAL A 58 3.60 -10.32 -7.70
CA VAL A 58 2.59 -11.30 -8.13
C VAL A 58 1.55 -10.65 -9.03
N ILE A 59 1.04 -9.47 -8.68
CA ILE A 59 0.08 -8.73 -9.49
C ILE A 59 0.70 -8.30 -10.83
N SER A 60 1.95 -7.86 -10.82
CA SER A 60 2.66 -7.43 -12.02
C SER A 60 2.96 -8.59 -12.97
N TRP A 61 3.37 -9.75 -12.45
CA TRP A 61 3.54 -10.98 -13.23
C TRP A 61 2.25 -11.42 -13.88
N ARG A 62 1.11 -11.26 -13.19
CA ARG A 62 -0.18 -11.68 -13.71
C ARG A 62 -0.76 -10.73 -14.77
N SER A 63 -0.24 -9.50 -14.84
CA SER A 63 -0.82 -8.43 -15.67
C SER A 63 0.05 -8.07 -16.89
N ASP A 64 1.19 -8.76 -17.11
CA ASP A 64 2.17 -8.50 -18.19
C ASP A 64 2.58 -7.01 -18.35
N ALA A 65 2.34 -6.20 -17.31
CA ALA A 65 2.58 -4.77 -17.30
C ALA A 65 3.96 -4.48 -16.70
N TRP A 66 5.01 -5.06 -17.28
CA TRP A 66 6.38 -4.71 -16.93
C TRP A 66 6.75 -3.35 -17.55
N VAL A 67 6.23 -2.28 -16.96
CA VAL A 67 6.53 -0.88 -17.31
C VAL A 67 7.09 -0.16 -16.07
N PRO A 68 7.97 0.86 -16.24
CA PRO A 68 8.76 1.59 -15.21
C PRO A 68 8.19 1.93 -13.83
N GLY A 69 6.88 1.79 -13.56
CA GLY A 69 6.30 2.02 -12.23
C GLY A 69 6.76 1.03 -11.14
N HIS A 70 7.32 -0.12 -11.54
CA HIS A 70 7.75 -1.19 -10.61
C HIS A 70 8.97 -0.84 -9.73
N TRP A 71 9.81 0.10 -10.18
CA TRP A 71 10.97 0.59 -9.40
C TRP A 71 10.55 1.21 -8.06
N LEU A 72 9.38 1.87 -8.03
CA LEU A 72 8.89 2.54 -6.83
C LEU A 72 8.43 1.55 -5.75
N ALA A 73 7.96 0.37 -6.16
CA ALA A 73 7.59 -0.71 -5.25
C ALA A 73 8.80 -1.51 -4.71
N MET A 74 9.93 -1.49 -5.43
CA MET A 74 11.18 -2.14 -5.00
C MET A 74 12.01 -1.28 -4.03
N LEU A 75 11.80 0.04 -4.00
CA LEU A 75 12.53 0.97 -3.15
C LEU A 75 12.48 0.62 -1.64
N PRO A 76 11.31 0.28 -1.05
CA PRO A 76 11.25 -0.18 0.34
C PRO A 76 12.02 -1.49 0.61
N ILE A 77 12.03 -2.42 -0.36
CA ILE A 77 12.79 -3.68 -0.25
C ILE A 77 14.30 -3.42 -0.25
N ILE A 78 14.78 -2.53 -1.11
CA ILE A 78 16.20 -2.15 -1.13
C ILE A 78 16.59 -1.53 0.21
N GLY A 79 15.74 -0.67 0.78
CA GLY A 79 15.93 -0.14 2.13
C GLY A 79 16.05 -1.22 3.19
N ILE A 80 15.16 -2.22 3.17
CA ILE A 80 15.21 -3.35 4.13
C ILE A 80 16.43 -4.23 3.92
N ALA A 81 16.81 -4.53 2.67
CA ALA A 81 17.99 -5.31 2.36
C ALA A 81 19.27 -4.63 2.87
N ILE A 82 19.37 -3.31 2.70
CA ILE A 82 20.45 -2.48 3.27
C ILE A 82 20.38 -2.48 4.80
N GLY A 83 19.17 -2.39 5.36
CA GLY A 83 18.89 -2.43 6.80
C GLY A 83 19.44 -3.66 7.49
N TYR A 84 19.27 -4.84 6.86
CA TYR A 84 19.78 -6.11 7.38
C TYR A 84 21.25 -6.40 7.03
N SER A 85 21.78 -5.85 5.93
CA SER A 85 23.11 -6.25 5.41
C SER A 85 24.24 -5.27 5.71
N LEU A 86 23.95 -3.96 5.73
CA LEU A 86 24.96 -2.91 5.71
C LEU A 86 24.87 -2.01 6.96
N ALA A 87 23.68 -1.51 7.29
CA ALA A 87 23.48 -0.65 8.45
C ALA A 87 21.99 -0.37 8.74
N ASP A 88 21.68 -0.13 10.02
CA ASP A 88 20.32 0.09 10.53
C ASP A 88 19.58 1.28 9.89
N TRP A 89 20.30 2.23 9.28
CA TRP A 89 19.69 3.34 8.54
C TRP A 89 18.87 2.88 7.33
N GLY A 90 19.09 1.67 6.81
CA GLY A 90 18.30 1.12 5.71
C GLY A 90 16.81 1.00 6.05
N PHE A 91 16.46 0.68 7.31
CA PHE A 91 15.07 0.67 7.76
C PHE A 91 14.46 2.07 7.76
N THR A 92 15.26 3.10 8.06
CA THR A 92 14.84 4.50 7.96
C THR A 92 14.60 4.88 6.49
N LEU A 93 15.44 4.44 5.55
CA LEU A 93 15.19 4.65 4.12
C LEU A 93 13.88 3.99 3.68
N ALA A 94 13.65 2.73 4.08
CA ALA A 94 12.40 2.04 3.79
C ALA A 94 11.18 2.78 4.37
N TYR A 95 11.31 3.35 5.56
CA TYR A 95 10.26 4.17 6.19
C TYR A 95 9.98 5.46 5.42
N VAL A 96 11.02 6.16 4.94
CA VAL A 96 10.84 7.35 4.09
C VAL A 96 10.18 6.98 2.76
N CYS A 97 10.57 5.86 2.15
CA CYS A 97 9.91 5.37 0.94
C CYS A 97 8.44 5.02 1.17
N LEU A 98 8.09 4.44 2.32
CA LEU A 98 6.70 4.19 2.69
C LEU A 98 5.90 5.50 2.80
N TRP A 99 6.46 6.54 3.42
CA TRP A 99 5.84 7.86 3.47
C TRP A 99 5.56 8.45 2.08
N ILE A 100 6.52 8.36 1.16
CA ILE A 100 6.36 8.84 -0.22
C ILE A 100 5.26 8.05 -0.95
N ALA A 101 5.27 6.72 -0.83
CA ALA A 101 4.25 5.86 -1.45
C ALA A 101 2.85 6.15 -0.90
N PHE A 102 2.73 6.36 0.42
CA PHE A 102 1.47 6.73 1.05
C PHE A 102 0.98 8.10 0.60
N LEU A 103 1.87 9.11 0.53
CA LEU A 103 1.52 10.44 0.04
C LEU A 103 1.05 10.40 -1.42
N HIS A 104 1.75 9.65 -2.26
CA HIS A 104 1.35 9.41 -3.66
C HIS A 104 -0.06 8.80 -3.74
N PHE A 105 -0.38 7.82 -2.88
CA PHE A 105 -1.72 7.25 -2.78
C PHE A 105 -2.77 8.27 -2.35
N VAL A 106 -2.50 9.08 -1.33
CA VAL A 106 -3.41 10.14 -0.85
C VAL A 106 -3.69 11.17 -1.95
N ILE A 107 -2.66 11.64 -2.66
CA ILE A 107 -2.81 12.60 -3.76
C ILE A 107 -3.69 12.00 -4.86
N ARG A 108 -3.44 10.75 -5.25
CA ARG A 108 -4.25 10.06 -6.27
C ARG A 108 -5.71 9.89 -5.82
N GLY A 109 -5.93 9.53 -4.55
CA GLY A 109 -7.27 9.41 -3.98
C GLY A 109 -8.04 10.75 -3.97
N VAL A 110 -7.36 11.84 -3.61
CA VAL A 110 -7.95 13.19 -3.65
C VAL A 110 -8.25 13.63 -5.09
N GLN A 111 -7.38 13.32 -6.05
CA GLN A 111 -7.61 13.61 -7.47
C GLN A 111 -8.84 12.87 -7.99
N ALA A 112 -8.97 11.56 -7.72
CA ALA A 112 -10.14 10.78 -8.10
C ALA A 112 -11.44 11.32 -7.48
N LEU A 113 -11.41 11.77 -6.23
CA LEU A 113 -12.56 12.39 -5.57
C LEU A 113 -12.94 13.76 -6.14
N ARG A 114 -11.95 14.52 -6.64
CA ARG A 114 -12.19 15.80 -7.31
C ARG A 114 -12.83 15.60 -8.68
N GLU A 115 -12.40 14.60 -9.42
CA GLU A 115 -12.98 14.25 -10.73
C GLU A 115 -14.44 13.83 -10.58
N SER A 116 -14.78 12.98 -9.60
CA SER A 116 -16.16 12.56 -9.34
C SER A 116 -17.08 13.69 -8.87
N LYS A 117 -16.55 14.68 -8.14
CA LYS A 117 -17.30 15.87 -7.70
C LYS A 117 -17.55 16.86 -8.84
N THR A 118 -16.72 16.86 -9.88
CA THR A 118 -16.85 17.78 -11.03
C THR A 118 -17.77 17.22 -12.12
N SER A 119 -18.04 15.91 -12.11
CA SER A 119 -18.98 15.23 -13.03
C SER A 119 -20.44 15.17 -12.54
N ILE A 120 -20.76 15.85 -11.44
CA ILE A 120 -22.13 16.03 -10.89
C ILE A 120 -22.51 17.50 -11.04
#